data_AF-A0A2P6PP99-F1
#
_entry.id   AF-A0A2P6PP99-F1
#
_cell.length_a   1.000
_cell.length_b   1.000
_cell.length_c   1.000
_cell.angle_alpha   90.00
_cell.angle_beta   90.00
_cell.angle_gamma   90.00
#
_symmetry.space_group_name_H-M   'P 1'
#
loop_
_entity.id
_entity.type
_entity.pdbx_description
1 polymer ?
#
loop_
_entity_poly.entity_id
_entity_poly.type
_entity_poly.pdbx_seq_one_letter_code
_entity_poly.pdbx_strand_id
1 'polypeptide(L)'
;MKSLSYSDPRSFRRHADIHCIFCTGAYDHPHSHCPLKIHRNWFFFSWHRMLLHFHERIVGSLIGDDTFAPPFWNWDCPDGMAMPEWYMHSLF
;
A
#
# COMPACT_ATOMS: atom_id res chain seq x y z
N MET A 1 10.27 -6.81 -4.74
CA MET A 1 8.92 -7.32 -4.39
C MET A 1 8.27 -8.18 -5.45
N LYS A 2 8.19 -7.76 -6.73
CA LYS A 2 7.46 -8.52 -7.78
C LYS A 2 8.05 -9.91 -8.09
N SER A 3 9.35 -10.11 -7.84
CA SER A 3 10.05 -11.39 -8.01
C SER A 3 9.84 -12.40 -6.88
N LEU A 4 9.21 -11.99 -5.77
CA LEU A 4 8.95 -12.90 -4.64
C LEU A 4 7.82 -13.87 -4.97
N SER A 5 7.89 -15.08 -4.40
CA SER A 5 6.79 -16.05 -4.52
C SER A 5 5.51 -15.53 -3.89
N TYR A 6 4.35 -16.03 -4.35
CA TYR A 6 3.06 -15.65 -3.79
C TYR A 6 2.92 -15.99 -2.30
N SER A 7 3.58 -17.06 -1.83
CA SER A 7 3.55 -17.45 -0.42
C SER A 7 4.35 -16.52 0.50
N ASP A 8 5.27 -15.72 -0.03
CA ASP A 8 5.97 -14.70 0.74
C ASP A 8 5.00 -13.57 1.09
N PRO A 9 4.76 -13.27 2.38
CA PRO A 9 3.85 -12.19 2.79
C PRO A 9 4.30 -10.80 2.30
N ARG A 10 5.57 -10.64 1.90
CA ARG A 10 6.16 -9.40 1.37
C ARG A 10 6.01 -9.27 -0.15
N SER A 11 5.48 -10.29 -0.82
CA SER A 11 5.31 -10.26 -2.26
C SER A 11 4.35 -9.15 -2.68
N PHE A 12 4.56 -8.64 -3.91
CA PHE A 12 3.74 -7.56 -4.46
C PHE A 12 2.24 -7.90 -4.42
N ARG A 13 1.89 -9.15 -4.74
CA ARG A 13 0.50 -9.60 -4.75
C ARG A 13 -0.10 -9.66 -3.35
N ARG A 14 0.62 -10.25 -2.38
CA ARG A 14 0.13 -10.33 -0.99
C ARG A 14 -0.08 -8.96 -0.37
N HIS A 15 0.84 -8.03 -0.65
CA HIS A 15 0.71 -6.66 -0.18
C HIS A 15 -0.53 -5.95 -0.78
N ALA A 16 -0.84 -6.18 -2.05
CA ALA A 16 -2.07 -5.68 -2.68
C ALA A 16 -3.34 -6.34 -2.09
N ASP A 17 -3.29 -7.63 -1.77
CA ASP A 17 -4.42 -8.35 -1.18
C ASP A 17 -4.80 -7.81 0.21
N ILE A 18 -3.85 -7.26 0.98
CA ILE A 18 -4.14 -6.58 2.27
C ILE A 18 -5.17 -5.46 2.07
N HIS A 19 -4.99 -4.62 1.04
CA HIS A 19 -5.95 -3.57 0.73
C HIS A 19 -7.31 -4.15 0.34
N CYS A 20 -7.35 -5.21 -0.48
CA CYS A 20 -8.60 -5.88 -0.82
C CYS A 20 -9.37 -6.32 0.44
N ILE A 21 -8.70 -7.05 1.34
CA ILE A 21 -9.30 -7.65 2.54
C ILE A 21 -9.95 -6.59 3.45
N PHE A 22 -9.22 -5.52 3.79
CA PHE A 22 -9.71 -4.49 4.73
C PHE A 22 -10.72 -3.51 4.11
N CYS A 23 -10.79 -3.43 2.78
CA CYS A 23 -11.64 -2.47 2.08
C CYS A 23 -12.94 -3.09 1.55
N THR A 24 -12.93 -4.40 1.27
CA THR A 24 -14.09 -5.13 0.72
C THR A 24 -14.95 -5.80 1.78
N GLY A 25 -14.60 -5.69 3.07
CA GLY A 25 -15.41 -6.23 4.17
C GLY A 25 -15.21 -7.72 4.36
N ALA A 26 -13.97 -8.20 4.22
CA ALA A 26 -13.62 -9.60 4.44
C ALA A 26 -13.62 -10.00 5.93
N TYR A 27 -13.70 -9.02 6.84
CA TYR A 27 -13.75 -9.22 8.28
C TYR A 27 -14.95 -8.49 8.88
N ASP A 28 -15.48 -9.02 9.97
CA ASP A 28 -16.43 -8.33 10.83
C ASP A 28 -15.73 -7.70 12.03
N HIS A 29 -16.36 -6.69 12.63
CA HIS A 29 -15.96 -6.23 13.95
C HIS A 29 -16.10 -7.36 15.00
N PRO A 30 -15.19 -7.45 15.98
CA PRO A 30 -15.31 -8.44 17.05
C PRO A 30 -16.68 -8.37 17.73
N HIS A 31 -17.33 -9.53 17.92
CA HIS A 31 -18.65 -9.64 18.53
C HIS A 31 -19.78 -8.88 17.79
N SER A 32 -19.62 -8.65 16.49
CA SER A 32 -20.60 -7.98 15.64
C SER A 32 -20.70 -8.71 14.30
N HIS A 33 -21.83 -8.53 13.61
CA HIS A 33 -22.01 -8.90 12.19
C HIS A 33 -21.81 -7.69 11.26
N CYS A 34 -21.29 -6.59 11.79
CA CYS A 34 -20.96 -5.41 11.03
C CYS A 34 -19.60 -5.60 10.34
N PRO A 35 -19.53 -5.56 9.00
CA PRO A 35 -18.26 -5.67 8.29
C PRO A 35 -17.31 -4.53 8.66
N LEU A 36 -16.07 -4.86 8.97
CA LEU A 36 -14.98 -3.91 9.09
C LEU A 36 -14.76 -3.23 7.73
N LYS A 37 -14.86 -1.90 7.71
CA LYS A 37 -14.53 -1.06 6.57
C LYS A 37 -13.55 0.00 7.02
N ILE A 38 -12.43 0.16 6.32
CA ILE A 38 -11.47 1.23 6.61
C ILE A 38 -11.79 2.53 5.82
N HIS A 39 -12.67 2.43 4.83
CA HIS A 39 -13.08 3.54 3.98
C HIS A 39 -14.28 4.29 4.58
N ARG A 40 -14.35 5.60 4.29
CA ARG A 40 -15.46 6.50 4.67
C ARG A 40 -15.68 6.63 6.19
N ASN A 41 -14.62 6.45 6.97
CA ASN A 41 -14.61 6.70 8.41
C ASN A 41 -13.20 7.13 8.88
N TRP A 42 -13.04 7.31 10.19
CA TRP A 42 -11.82 7.84 10.78
C TRP A 42 -10.60 6.90 10.69
N PHE A 43 -10.80 5.61 10.40
CA PHE A 43 -9.69 4.67 10.17
C PHE A 43 -8.97 4.91 8.85
N PHE A 44 -9.56 5.68 7.93
CA PHE A 44 -9.00 5.90 6.60
C PHE A 44 -7.54 6.35 6.66
N PHE A 45 -7.22 7.41 7.40
CA PHE A 45 -5.84 7.94 7.43
C PHE A 45 -4.88 7.05 8.21
N SER A 46 -5.28 6.53 9.38
CA SER A 46 -4.40 5.75 10.24
C SER A 46 -4.07 4.38 9.63
N TRP A 47 -5.05 3.71 9.03
CA TRP A 47 -4.86 2.42 8.39
C TRP A 47 -3.97 2.53 7.14
N HIS A 48 -4.23 3.51 6.26
CA HIS A 48 -3.37 3.71 5.07
C HIS A 48 -1.94 4.12 5.43
N ARG A 49 -1.75 4.94 6.48
CA ARG A 49 -0.41 5.26 6.99
C ARG A 49 0.33 4.00 7.42
N MET A 50 -0.33 3.08 8.12
CA MET A 50 0.28 1.82 8.54
C MET A 50 0.59 0.90 7.35
N LEU A 51 -0.31 0.82 6.36
CA LEU A 51 -0.07 0.07 5.12
C LEU A 51 1.21 0.57 4.43
N LEU A 52 1.34 1.88 4.25
CA LEU A 52 2.51 2.51 3.64
C LEU A 52 3.78 2.36 4.48
N HIS A 53 3.67 2.48 5.81
CA HIS A 53 4.80 2.29 6.72
C HIS A 53 5.44 0.90 6.55
N PHE A 54 4.62 -0.16 6.50
CA PHE A 54 5.15 -1.50 6.27
C PHE A 54 5.61 -1.70 4.82
N HIS A 55 4.94 -1.08 3.84
CA HIS A 55 5.37 -1.11 2.44
C HIS A 55 6.80 -0.59 2.26
N GLU A 56 7.06 0.62 2.77
CA GLU A 56 8.37 1.29 2.75
C GLU A 56 9.45 0.38 3.34
N ARG A 57 9.22 -0.12 4.56
CA ARG A 57 10.18 -0.97 5.26
C ARG A 57 10.42 -2.31 4.56
N ILE A 58 9.38 -2.91 3.98
CA ILE A 58 9.51 -4.13 3.20
C ILE A 58 10.38 -3.88 1.97
N VAL A 59 10.11 -2.81 1.20
CA VAL A 59 10.90 -2.48 0.02
C VAL A 59 12.36 -2.22 0.40
N GLY A 60 12.61 -1.38 1.39
CA GLY A 60 13.96 -1.11 1.92
C GLY A 60 14.69 -2.40 2.31
N SER A 61 14.03 -3.31 3.04
CA SER A 61 14.62 -4.59 3.44
C SER A 61 14.98 -5.51 2.26
N LEU A 62 14.28 -5.40 1.13
CA LEU A 62 14.53 -6.23 -0.06
C LEU A 62 15.67 -5.71 -0.92
N ILE A 63 16.00 -4.43 -0.81
CA ILE A 63 17.12 -3.80 -1.55
C ILE A 63 18.33 -3.52 -0.65
N GLY A 64 18.22 -3.78 0.66
CA GLY A 64 19.29 -3.54 1.62
C GLY A 64 19.50 -2.06 1.97
N ASP A 65 18.45 -1.24 1.87
CA ASP A 65 18.48 0.20 2.16
C ASP A 65 17.51 0.52 3.30
N ASP A 66 18.05 0.89 4.45
CA ASP A 66 17.27 1.27 5.64
C ASP A 66 16.83 2.75 5.63
N THR A 67 17.26 3.51 4.62
CA THR A 67 16.89 4.92 4.38
C THR A 67 15.86 5.08 3.26
N PHE A 68 15.48 3.97 2.60
CA PHE A 68 14.51 3.98 1.51
C PHE A 68 13.21 4.67 1.94
N ALA A 69 12.74 5.60 1.11
CA ALA A 69 11.44 6.26 1.25
C ALA A 69 10.68 6.18 -0.09
N PRO A 70 9.38 5.83 -0.08
CA PRO A 70 8.58 5.86 -1.29
C PRO A 70 8.36 7.31 -1.73
N PRO A 71 8.31 7.58 -3.04
CA PRO A 71 7.90 8.89 -3.52
C PRO A 71 6.42 9.13 -3.17
N PHE A 72 6.05 10.39 -2.98
CA PHE A 72 4.66 10.81 -2.98
C PHE A 72 4.34 11.50 -4.31
N TRP A 73 3.11 11.34 -4.78
CA TRP A 73 2.64 12.08 -5.94
C TRP A 73 2.19 13.47 -5.48
N ASN A 74 2.95 14.50 -5.88
CA ASN A 74 2.72 15.91 -5.53
C ASN A 74 1.64 16.56 -6.42
N TRP A 75 0.47 15.94 -6.53
CA TRP A 75 -0.59 16.33 -7.47
C TRP A 75 -1.33 17.62 -7.09
N ASP A 76 -1.09 18.16 -5.90
CA ASP A 76 -1.59 19.45 -5.45
C ASP A 76 -0.71 20.65 -5.87
N CYS A 77 0.48 20.38 -6.41
CA CYS A 77 1.35 21.38 -7.03
C CYS A 77 1.22 21.32 -8.57
N PRO A 78 1.12 22.47 -9.29
CA PRO A 78 1.00 22.49 -10.76
C PRO A 78 2.02 21.61 -11.49
N ASP A 79 3.29 21.65 -11.06
CA ASP A 79 4.37 20.88 -11.69
C ASP A 79 4.24 19.36 -11.45
N GLY A 80 3.52 18.95 -10.41
CA GLY A 80 3.32 17.54 -10.04
C GLY A 80 1.94 16.98 -10.39
N MET A 81 1.07 17.75 -11.06
CA MET A 81 -0.28 17.31 -11.43
C MET A 81 -0.29 16.16 -12.44
N ALA A 82 0.69 16.13 -13.35
CA ALA A 82 0.82 15.05 -14.30
C ALA A 82 1.25 13.75 -13.59
N MET A 83 0.85 12.59 -14.15
CA MET A 83 1.36 11.32 -13.65
C MET A 83 2.89 11.28 -13.82
N PRO A 84 3.66 10.94 -12.77
CA PRO A 84 5.12 10.91 -12.89
C PRO A 84 5.59 9.93 -13.97
N GLU A 85 6.54 10.37 -14.80
CA GLU A 85 7.00 9.66 -15.99
C GLU A 85 7.48 8.23 -15.68
N TRP A 86 8.13 8.01 -14.53
CA TRP A 86 8.62 6.69 -14.10
C TRP A 86 7.52 5.64 -13.83
N TYR A 87 6.25 6.02 -13.76
CA TYR A 87 5.11 5.08 -13.74
C TYR A 87 4.52 4.81 -15.14
N MET A 88 4.83 5.66 -16.11
CA MET A 88 4.29 5.60 -17.48
C MET A 88 5.21 4.83 -18.42
N HIS A 89 6.52 4.87 -18.19
CA HIS A 89 7.49 4.13 -18.97
C HIS A 89 7.82 2.80 -18.28
N SER A 90 7.38 1.70 -18.88
CA SER A 90 7.89 0.38 -18.51
C SER A 90 9.35 0.31 -18.98
N LEU A 91 10.30 0.16 -18.05
CA LEU A 91 11.69 -0.19 -18.38
C LEU A 91 11.85 -1.69 -18.73
N PHE A 92 10.76 -2.37 -19.07
CA PHE A 92 10.71 -3.73 -19.60
C PHE A 92 9.58 -3.91 -20.60
#